data_AF-K1STM2-F1
#
_entry.id   AF-K1STM2-F1
#
_cell.length_a   1.000
_cell.length_b   1.000
_cell.length_c   1.000
_cell.angle_alpha   90.00
_cell.angle_beta   90.00
_cell.angle_gamma   90.00
#
_symmetry.space_group_name_H-M   'P 1'
#
loop_
_entity.id
_entity.type
_entity.pdbx_description
1 polymer ?
#
loop_
_entity_poly.entity_id
_entity_poly.type
_entity_poly.pdbx_seq_one_letter_code
_entity_poly.pdbx_strand_id
1 'polypeptide(L)'
;HEIPDTGDIPLIADISSCFLSEPIDVTKFAMLYGGAQKNVAPAGLTICIIREDMLGNARDITPTMLNYKIHADANSLYNTPPCYTIYICKLVLEWIEKLGGLEKMKERNDKKAKLLYDFLDNSKMFRGTVVPEDRSLMNVPFVTDSDELNAKIY
;
A
#
# COMPACT_ATOMS: atom_id res chain seq x y z
N HIS A 1 9.18 11.20 3.66
CA HIS A 1 8.70 11.46 2.29
C HIS A 1 7.68 12.57 2.29
N GLU A 2 7.82 13.50 1.36
CA GLU A 2 6.79 14.51 1.10
C GLU A 2 5.94 14.06 -0.09
N ILE A 3 4.62 14.19 0.05
CA ILE A 3 3.70 14.00 -1.08
C ILE A 3 3.89 15.21 -2.00
N PRO A 4 4.11 15.03 -3.32
CA PRO A 4 4.33 16.16 -4.22
C PRO A 4 3.10 17.06 -4.28
N ASP A 5 3.34 18.38 -4.32
CA ASP A 5 2.30 19.34 -4.68
C ASP A 5 2.13 19.33 -6.20
N THR A 6 1.01 18.78 -6.67
CA THR A 6 0.69 18.68 -8.08
C THR A 6 -0.25 19.79 -8.56
N GLY A 7 -0.58 20.76 -7.70
CA GLY A 7 -1.59 21.79 -7.99
C GLY A 7 -2.92 21.16 -8.42
N ASP A 8 -3.42 21.56 -9.58
CA ASP A 8 -4.69 21.06 -10.13
C ASP A 8 -4.56 19.69 -10.84
N ILE A 9 -3.35 19.15 -10.99
CA ILE A 9 -3.14 17.86 -11.66
C ILE A 9 -3.54 16.71 -10.71
N PRO A 10 -4.46 15.81 -11.11
CA PRO A 10 -4.89 14.70 -10.26
C PRO A 10 -3.74 13.75 -9.88
N LEU A 11 -3.46 13.65 -8.58
CA LEU A 11 -2.48 12.71 -8.05
C LEU A 11 -3.11 11.33 -7.82
N ILE A 12 -2.52 10.29 -8.41
CA ILE A 12 -2.92 8.89 -8.22
C ILE A 12 -1.73 8.13 -7.64
N ALA A 13 -1.95 7.32 -6.60
CA ALA A 13 -0.89 6.51 -6.00
C ALA A 13 -1.29 5.04 -5.82
N ASP A 14 -0.36 4.15 -6.22
CA ASP A 14 -0.35 2.75 -5.82
C ASP A 14 0.21 2.65 -4.41
N ILE A 15 -0.65 2.27 -3.47
CA ILE A 15 -0.28 2.06 -2.08
C ILE A 15 -0.38 0.60 -1.67
N SER A 16 -0.34 -0.35 -2.63
CA SER A 16 -0.49 -1.78 -2.35
C SER A 16 0.41 -2.27 -1.21
N SER A 17 1.69 -1.91 -1.20
CA SER A 17 2.68 -2.39 -0.22
C SER A 17 2.73 -1.58 1.08
N CYS A 18 2.01 -0.48 1.18
CA CYS A 18 1.95 0.38 2.37
C CYS A 18 0.51 0.69 2.82
N PHE A 19 -0.49 0.00 2.25
CA PHE A 19 -1.90 0.22 2.54
C PHE A 19 -2.17 0.04 4.03
N LEU A 20 -2.65 1.08 4.73
CA LEU A 20 -2.87 1.07 6.19
C LEU A 20 -1.63 0.82 7.05
N SER A 21 -0.42 1.04 6.54
CA SER A 21 0.79 0.96 7.38
C SER A 21 0.98 2.16 8.29
N GLU A 22 0.44 3.31 7.90
CA GLU A 22 0.47 4.57 8.62
C GLU A 22 -0.70 5.47 8.16
N PRO A 23 -1.02 6.55 8.88
CA PRO A 23 -2.02 7.52 8.44
C PRO A 23 -1.62 8.17 7.11
N ILE A 24 -2.61 8.36 6.24
CA ILE A 24 -2.45 9.08 4.97
C ILE A 24 -3.59 10.09 4.82
N ASP A 25 -3.24 11.31 4.41
CA ASP A 25 -4.23 12.32 4.06
C ASP A 25 -4.81 12.01 2.67
N VAL A 26 -5.96 11.33 2.66
CA VAL A 26 -6.65 10.91 1.44
C VAL A 26 -7.11 12.09 0.59
N THR A 27 -7.25 13.30 1.16
CA THR A 27 -7.74 14.49 0.44
C THR A 27 -6.75 15.00 -0.60
N LYS A 28 -5.47 14.64 -0.46
CA LYS A 28 -4.39 14.97 -1.40
C LYS A 28 -4.39 14.14 -2.68
N PHE A 29 -5.24 13.11 -2.77
CA PHE A 29 -5.23 12.16 -3.87
C PHE A 29 -6.57 12.18 -4.61
N ALA A 30 -6.50 12.11 -5.94
CA ALA A 30 -7.66 11.82 -6.77
C ALA A 30 -8.02 10.33 -6.71
N MET A 31 -7.00 9.47 -6.55
CA MET A 31 -7.20 8.05 -6.34
C MET A 31 -6.04 7.42 -5.56
N LEU A 32 -6.38 6.58 -4.60
CA LEU A 32 -5.48 5.63 -3.96
C LEU A 32 -5.95 4.23 -4.32
N TYR A 33 -5.04 3.36 -4.74
CA TYR A 33 -5.40 1.96 -4.98
C TYR A 33 -4.35 1.00 -4.46
N GLY A 34 -4.76 -0.22 -4.17
CA GLY A 34 -3.84 -1.26 -3.76
C GLY A 34 -4.42 -2.65 -3.84
N GLY A 35 -3.61 -3.60 -4.32
CA GLY A 35 -3.91 -5.02 -4.18
C GLY A 35 -3.83 -5.44 -2.71
N ALA A 36 -4.85 -6.13 -2.22
CA ALA A 36 -4.99 -6.43 -0.80
C ALA A 36 -3.89 -7.38 -0.26
N GLN A 37 -3.30 -8.22 -1.13
CA GLN A 37 -2.40 -9.34 -0.82
C GLN A 37 -1.14 -8.99 -0.04
N LYS A 38 -0.77 -7.71 0.03
CA LYS A 38 0.48 -7.30 0.67
C LYS A 38 0.27 -7.01 2.15
N ASN A 39 -0.74 -6.18 2.48
CA ASN A 39 -0.86 -5.65 3.85
C ASN A 39 -2.23 -5.86 4.51
N VAL A 40 -3.30 -6.20 3.76
CA VAL A 40 -4.67 -6.08 4.30
C VAL A 40 -5.60 -7.28 4.08
N ALA A 41 -5.35 -8.14 3.09
CA ALA A 41 -6.11 -9.39 2.90
C ALA A 41 -5.31 -10.38 2.02
N PRO A 42 -5.80 -11.60 1.76
CA PRO A 42 -5.25 -12.49 0.74
C PRO A 42 -5.36 -11.92 -0.68
N ALA A 43 -4.67 -12.54 -1.64
CA ALA A 43 -4.80 -12.19 -3.06
C ALA A 43 -6.23 -12.40 -3.60
N GLY A 44 -6.61 -11.58 -4.57
CA GLY A 44 -7.92 -11.63 -5.23
C GLY A 44 -8.86 -10.45 -4.94
N LEU A 45 -8.41 -9.44 -4.18
CA LEU A 45 -9.14 -8.18 -3.95
C LEU A 45 -8.22 -6.98 -4.23
N THR A 46 -8.76 -5.96 -4.87
CA THR A 46 -8.15 -4.64 -5.00
C THR A 46 -9.06 -3.61 -4.35
N ILE A 47 -8.49 -2.74 -3.52
CA ILE A 47 -9.21 -1.63 -2.88
C ILE A 47 -8.86 -0.37 -3.64
N CYS A 48 -9.88 0.41 -4.00
CA CYS A 48 -9.74 1.71 -4.63
C CYS A 48 -10.50 2.76 -3.81
N ILE A 49 -9.83 3.83 -3.41
CA ILE A 49 -10.42 5.04 -2.84
C ILE A 49 -10.34 6.09 -3.95
N ILE A 50 -11.49 6.49 -4.50
CA ILE A 50 -11.56 7.35 -5.69
C ILE A 50 -12.38 8.58 -5.35
N ARG A 51 -11.86 9.77 -5.70
CA ARG A 51 -12.58 11.04 -5.56
C ARG A 51 -13.78 11.06 -6.51
N GLU A 52 -14.95 11.49 -6.02
CA GLU A 52 -16.22 11.33 -6.74
C GLU A 52 -16.25 12.03 -8.11
N ASP A 53 -15.60 13.20 -8.24
CA ASP A 53 -15.48 13.96 -9.48
C ASP A 53 -14.69 13.23 -10.59
N MET A 54 -13.90 12.21 -10.23
CA MET A 54 -13.19 11.36 -11.19
C MET A 54 -14.10 10.31 -11.84
N LEU A 55 -15.26 10.01 -11.25
CA LEU A 55 -16.19 9.00 -11.76
C LEU A 55 -16.99 9.51 -12.97
N GLY A 56 -17.39 8.60 -13.85
CA GLY A 56 -18.20 8.92 -15.03
C GLY A 56 -17.43 9.41 -16.25
N ASN A 57 -16.11 9.55 -16.15
CA ASN A 57 -15.22 10.00 -17.23
C ASN A 57 -14.52 8.83 -17.98
N ALA A 58 -15.08 7.63 -17.92
CA ALA A 58 -14.52 6.49 -18.66
C ALA A 58 -14.68 6.72 -20.17
N ARG A 59 -13.68 6.31 -20.96
CA ARG A 59 -13.76 6.34 -22.43
C ARG A 59 -14.93 5.48 -22.92
N ASP A 60 -15.55 5.88 -24.03
CA ASP A 60 -16.68 5.14 -24.64
C ASP A 60 -16.36 3.67 -24.96
N ILE A 61 -15.08 3.37 -25.22
CA ILE A 61 -14.60 2.02 -25.52
C ILE A 61 -14.31 1.17 -24.28
N THR A 62 -14.39 1.74 -23.07
CA THR A 62 -14.02 1.04 -21.83
C THR A 62 -15.04 -0.09 -21.56
N PRO A 63 -14.59 -1.35 -21.45
CA PRO A 63 -15.47 -2.45 -21.09
C PRO A 63 -16.18 -2.20 -19.75
N THR A 64 -17.43 -2.64 -19.62
CA THR A 64 -18.25 -2.41 -18.42
C THR A 64 -17.55 -2.79 -17.11
N MET A 65 -16.83 -3.93 -17.11
CA MET A 65 -16.09 -4.42 -15.94
C MET A 65 -14.90 -3.54 -15.53
N LEU A 66 -14.40 -2.68 -16.42
CA LEU A 66 -13.29 -1.75 -16.17
C LEU A 66 -13.76 -0.32 -15.91
N ASN A 67 -15.07 -0.07 -15.86
CA ASN A 67 -15.63 1.25 -15.59
C ASN A 67 -15.90 1.45 -14.09
N TYR A 68 -15.14 2.32 -13.43
CA TYR A 68 -15.30 2.59 -11.99
C TYR A 68 -16.67 3.13 -11.61
N LYS A 69 -17.35 3.88 -12.49
CA LYS A 69 -18.71 4.38 -12.19
C LYS A 69 -19.70 3.24 -12.03
N ILE A 70 -19.61 2.19 -12.86
CA ILE A 70 -20.47 1.00 -12.76
C ILE A 70 -20.29 0.32 -11.40
N HIS A 71 -19.04 0.18 -10.95
CA HIS A 71 -18.75 -0.40 -9.64
C HIS A 71 -19.24 0.50 -8.50
N ALA A 72 -19.03 1.81 -8.58
CA ALA A 72 -19.49 2.75 -7.56
C ALA A 72 -21.02 2.77 -7.43
N ASP A 73 -21.74 2.89 -8.55
CA ASP A 73 -23.21 2.90 -8.58
C ASP A 73 -23.82 1.59 -8.04
N ALA A 74 -23.12 0.46 -8.22
CA ALA A 74 -23.55 -0.84 -7.74
C ALA A 74 -22.98 -1.21 -6.35
N ASN A 75 -22.36 -0.29 -5.62
CA ASN A 75 -21.69 -0.56 -4.34
C ASN A 75 -20.67 -1.72 -4.41
N SER A 76 -19.94 -1.83 -5.52
CA SER A 76 -19.00 -2.92 -5.86
C SER A 76 -19.64 -4.31 -5.97
N LEU A 77 -20.96 -4.37 -6.20
CA LEU A 77 -21.75 -5.61 -6.34
C LEU A 77 -22.33 -5.78 -7.75
N TYR A 78 -21.72 -5.14 -8.77
CA TYR A 78 -22.17 -5.25 -10.16
C TYR A 78 -22.13 -6.71 -10.67
N ASN A 79 -21.11 -7.46 -10.28
CA ASN A 79 -21.01 -8.91 -10.48
C ASN A 79 -20.64 -9.60 -9.17
N THR A 80 -20.48 -10.93 -9.18
CA THR A 80 -20.06 -11.70 -8.01
C THR A 80 -18.70 -11.21 -7.48
N PRO A 81 -18.64 -10.64 -6.26
CA PRO A 81 -17.40 -10.14 -5.71
C PRO A 81 -16.58 -11.28 -5.07
N PRO A 82 -15.28 -11.06 -4.76
CA PRO A 82 -14.45 -12.02 -4.04
C PRO A 82 -14.83 -12.07 -2.55
N CYS A 83 -15.98 -12.67 -2.23
CA CYS A 83 -16.61 -12.63 -0.90
C CYS A 83 -15.66 -13.03 0.24
N TYR A 84 -14.87 -14.09 0.05
CA TYR A 84 -13.92 -14.55 1.07
C TYR A 84 -12.85 -13.50 1.36
N THR A 85 -12.25 -12.92 0.32
CA THR A 85 -11.19 -11.92 0.48
C THR A 85 -11.72 -10.63 1.10
N ILE A 86 -12.95 -10.22 0.76
CA ILE A 86 -13.64 -9.09 1.41
C ILE A 86 -13.85 -9.37 2.89
N TYR A 87 -14.29 -10.57 3.24
CA TYR A 87 -14.50 -10.96 4.64
C TYR A 87 -13.18 -10.93 5.44
N ILE A 88 -12.09 -11.46 4.91
CA ILE A 88 -10.78 -11.39 5.60
C ILE A 88 -10.31 -9.94 5.73
N CYS A 89 -10.48 -9.12 4.69
CA CYS A 89 -10.16 -7.70 4.76
C CYS A 89 -10.89 -7.02 5.93
N LYS A 90 -12.20 -7.25 6.08
CA LYS A 90 -12.99 -6.74 7.21
C LYS A 90 -12.38 -7.12 8.56
N LEU A 91 -12.00 -8.38 8.75
CA LEU A 91 -11.40 -8.84 10.02
C LEU A 91 -10.05 -8.16 10.31
N VAL A 92 -9.24 -7.92 9.28
CA VAL A 92 -7.96 -7.19 9.43
C VAL A 92 -8.22 -5.73 9.80
N LEU A 93 -9.20 -5.07 9.18
CA LEU A 93 -9.60 -3.70 9.54
C LEU A 93 -10.04 -3.60 11.01
N GLU A 94 -10.92 -4.51 11.47
CA GLU A 94 -11.35 -4.57 12.88
C GLU A 94 -10.17 -4.82 13.84
N TRP A 95 -9.17 -5.59 13.43
CA TRP A 95 -7.96 -5.82 14.22
C TRP A 95 -7.10 -4.55 14.31
N ILE A 96 -6.93 -3.81 13.21
CA ILE A 96 -6.21 -2.52 13.20
C ILE A 96 -6.90 -1.53 14.14
N GLU A 97 -8.23 -1.43 14.09
CA GLU A 97 -8.99 -0.57 15.01
C GLU A 97 -8.76 -0.96 16.48
N LYS A 98 -8.83 -2.27 16.80
CA LYS A 98 -8.58 -2.78 18.16
C LYS A 98 -7.16 -2.51 18.65
N LEU A 99 -6.17 -2.41 17.76
CA LEU A 99 -4.81 -2.03 18.10
C LEU A 99 -4.63 -0.54 18.41
N GLY A 100 -5.65 0.30 18.18
CA GLY A 100 -5.59 1.75 18.32
C GLY A 100 -5.43 2.50 17.01
N GLY A 101 -5.76 1.87 15.88
CA GLY A 101 -5.81 2.52 14.56
C GLY A 101 -4.43 2.73 13.91
N LEU A 102 -4.42 3.57 12.87
CA LEU A 102 -3.25 3.75 12.00
C LEU A 102 -2.07 4.44 12.70
N GLU A 103 -2.31 5.29 13.69
CA GLU A 103 -1.22 5.89 14.49
C GLU A 103 -0.44 4.82 15.24
N LYS A 104 -1.14 3.86 15.87
CA LYS A 104 -0.50 2.72 16.52
C LYS A 104 0.13 1.76 15.54
N MET A 105 -0.42 1.64 14.34
CA MET A 105 0.20 0.88 13.26
C MET A 105 1.52 1.51 12.83
N LYS A 106 1.56 2.84 12.66
CA LYS A 106 2.77 3.60 12.36
C LYS A 106 3.83 3.41 13.44
N GLU A 107 3.49 3.64 14.71
CA GLU A 107 4.43 3.44 15.83
C GLU A 107 5.03 2.03 15.84
N ARG A 108 4.20 1.01 15.58
CA ARG A 108 4.65 -0.39 15.49
C ARG A 108 5.59 -0.60 14.31
N ASN A 109 5.28 -0.03 13.16
CA ASN A 109 6.09 -0.17 11.94
C ASN A 109 7.41 0.58 12.04
N ASP A 110 7.42 1.80 12.58
CA ASP A 110 8.62 2.57 12.89
C ASP A 110 9.57 1.79 13.80
N LYS A 111 9.06 1.18 14.88
CA LYS A 111 9.87 0.37 15.81
C LYS A 111 10.52 -0.83 15.12
N LYS A 112 9.78 -1.56 14.27
CA LYS A 112 10.32 -2.71 13.54
C LYS A 112 11.39 -2.28 12.53
N ALA A 113 11.09 -1.27 11.73
CA ALA A 113 11.99 -0.77 10.69
C ALA A 113 13.27 -0.22 11.31
N LYS A 114 13.14 0.60 12.37
CA LYS A 114 14.28 1.14 13.11
C LYS A 114 15.21 0.04 13.63
N LEU A 115 14.66 -1.00 14.26
CA LEU A 115 15.47 -2.10 14.79
C LEU A 115 16.33 -2.75 13.70
N LEU A 116 15.75 -3.02 12.53
CA LEU A 116 16.47 -3.64 11.42
C LEU A 116 17.46 -2.68 10.76
N TYR A 117 17.07 -1.43 10.52
CA TYR A 117 17.97 -0.44 9.92
C TYR A 117 19.14 -0.07 10.84
N ASP A 118 18.91 0.06 12.15
CA ASP A 118 20.00 0.29 13.12
C ASP A 118 21.02 -0.85 13.07
N PHE A 119 20.56 -2.11 12.93
CA PHE A 119 21.45 -3.24 12.73
C PHE A 119 22.24 -3.13 11.41
N LEU A 120 21.55 -2.85 10.30
CA LEU A 120 22.18 -2.75 8.98
C LEU A 120 23.22 -1.61 8.92
N ASP A 121 22.93 -0.47 9.54
CA ASP A 121 23.82 0.69 9.53
C ASP A 121 25.09 0.48 10.38
N ASN A 122 25.05 -0.46 11.33
CA ASN A 122 26.17 -0.81 12.20
C ASN A 122 26.79 -2.17 11.84
N SER A 123 26.30 -2.84 10.80
CA SER A 123 26.77 -4.14 10.37
C SER A 123 28.05 -4.01 9.55
N LYS A 124 28.95 -5.00 9.68
CA LYS A 124 30.15 -5.15 8.84
C LYS A 124 29.95 -6.12 7.67
N MET A 125 28.81 -6.80 7.64
CA MET A 125 28.52 -7.88 6.69
C MET A 125 27.35 -7.55 5.77
N PHE A 126 26.41 -6.74 6.24
CA PHE A 126 25.21 -6.36 5.52
C PHE A 126 25.11 -4.86 5.42
N ARG A 127 24.54 -4.36 4.34
CA ARG A 127 24.21 -2.94 4.16
C ARG A 127 22.86 -2.79 3.48
N GLY A 128 22.11 -1.77 3.88
CA GLY A 128 20.90 -1.36 3.15
C GLY A 128 21.25 -0.89 1.74
N THR A 129 20.32 -1.06 0.80
CA THR A 129 20.51 -0.63 -0.60
C THR A 129 19.89 0.74 -0.91
N VAL A 130 19.29 1.40 0.08
CA VAL A 130 18.53 2.64 -0.07
C VAL A 130 19.08 3.70 0.88
N VAL A 131 19.17 4.94 0.40
CA VAL A 131 19.55 6.11 1.20
C VAL A 131 18.57 6.32 2.37
N PRO A 132 19.04 6.79 3.55
CA PRO A 132 18.24 6.81 4.78
C PRO A 132 16.84 7.45 4.66
N GLU A 133 16.75 8.55 3.92
CA GLU A 133 15.54 9.35 3.70
C GLU A 133 14.47 8.64 2.86
N ASP A 134 14.87 7.65 2.05
CA ASP A 134 13.98 6.90 1.14
C ASP A 134 13.69 5.47 1.60
N ARG A 135 14.08 5.13 2.83
CA ARG A 135 13.92 3.79 3.39
C ARG A 135 12.46 3.46 3.65
N SER A 136 12.01 2.34 3.10
CA SER A 136 10.67 1.82 3.35
C SER A 136 10.52 1.26 4.76
N LEU A 137 9.42 1.58 5.42
CA LEU A 137 9.02 0.92 6.66
C LEU A 137 8.58 -0.54 6.45
N MET A 138 8.24 -0.91 5.21
CA MET A 138 7.56 -2.17 4.87
C MET A 138 8.53 -3.21 4.31
N ASN A 139 9.40 -2.79 3.38
CA ASN A 139 10.30 -3.69 2.66
C ASN A 139 11.73 -3.18 2.83
N VAL A 140 12.57 -3.97 3.51
CA VAL A 140 13.95 -3.59 3.81
C VAL A 140 14.91 -4.42 2.96
N PRO A 141 15.29 -3.95 1.75
CA PRO A 141 16.32 -4.61 0.97
C PRO A 141 17.69 -4.33 1.58
N PHE A 142 18.50 -5.38 1.69
CA PHE A 142 19.88 -5.32 2.15
C PHE A 142 20.70 -6.37 1.42
N VAL A 143 21.99 -6.13 1.27
CA VAL A 143 22.93 -7.02 0.58
C VAL A 143 24.19 -7.17 1.41
N THR A 144 25.02 -8.14 1.06
CA THR A 144 26.43 -8.20 1.49
C THR A 144 27.33 -7.48 0.49
N ASP A 145 28.60 -7.29 0.85
CA ASP A 145 29.61 -6.71 -0.04
C ASP A 145 30.21 -7.71 -1.04
N SER A 146 29.70 -8.94 -1.11
CA SER A 146 30.15 -9.97 -2.05
C SER A 146 29.00 -10.46 -2.92
N ASP A 147 29.13 -10.28 -4.23
CA ASP A 147 28.17 -10.81 -5.21
C ASP A 147 28.08 -12.34 -5.14
N GLU A 148 29.21 -13.02 -4.87
CA GLU A 148 29.23 -14.48 -4.69
C GLU A 148 28.41 -14.89 -3.46
N LEU A 149 28.51 -14.14 -2.37
CA LEU A 149 27.76 -14.43 -1.15
C LEU A 149 26.28 -14.10 -1.32
N ASN A 150 25.97 -12.99 -1.98
CA ASN A 150 24.59 -12.63 -2.34
C ASN A 150 23.94 -13.74 -3.19
N ALA A 151 24.64 -14.27 -4.21
CA ALA A 151 24.13 -15.33 -5.07
C ALA A 151 23.91 -16.69 -4.37
N LYS A 152 24.44 -16.89 -3.15
CA LYS A 152 24.20 -18.11 -2.34
C LYS A 152 23.02 -17.94 -1.38
N ILE A 153 22.68 -16.71 -1.03
CA ILE A 153 21.64 -16.38 -0.04
C ILE A 153 20.30 -16.12 -0.71
N TYR A 154 20.30 -15.59 -1.94
CA TYR A 154 19.13 -15.45 -2.81
C TYR A 154 18.93 -16.68 -3.69
#